data_AF-A0A022RPH1-F1
#
_entry.id   AF-A0A022RPH1-F1
#
_cell.length_a   1.000
_cell.length_b   1.000
_cell.length_c   1.000
_cell.angle_alpha   90.00
_cell.angle_beta   90.00
_cell.angle_gamma   90.00
#
_symmetry.space_group_name_H-M   'P 1'
#
loop_
_entity.id
_entity.type
_entity.pdbx_description
1 polymer ?
#
loop_
_entity_poly.entity_id
_entity_poly.type
_entity_poly.pdbx_seq_one_letter_code
_entity_poly.pdbx_strand_id
1 'polypeptide(L)'
;MAVLLEDIVKSIEQLLKLISNKTQEQSYVDPTLDPVLFVPGIAGSILNAVDSKTGNTERVWVRILGADHEFRDKLWSHFDPATGRSETVDADTHIEVPQDRHGLYAIDTLDPDMVIGSDCVYYFHDMIVEFINWGYQEGTTLFGFGYVFRQSNRFQGTLDRLASKLESVYTASGGKKINIISHSMGGLLIKCFMSLHSDIFEKYVKNWIAIAAPFRGAPGYVTSAFLNGSSFVEGWKQNFFISKWSMQQLLLECPSIYELMACLDFKWENVPLVEIWRQKSDDDGNTTVTLESYPPVEAIQIFTEALSINKVCYNGADVAVPFNIEILKWANETRKLLSSAQLPNEEIKFYNIYGTNNKTPHCVCYGSENAPVTDLRAVPTLQAKYVYVDGDGTVPAESAKGDGLRAEARVGVSGDHRGILCDRHVFRIVKHWLKADHDPFYNPLNDYVVLPSAAIEMERGLKVSYAREEWDIITDEENNNMGKDVVLVGSIDVAARIAGGGGESMEEAHASFKVEQENEEGKRHVELNVVSISTTA
;
A
#
# COMPACT_ATOMS: atom_id res chain seq x y z
N MET A 1 -18.49 -21.99 26.92
CA MET A 1 -18.76 -20.77 26.13
C MET A 1 -17.80 -20.68 24.94
N ALA A 2 -16.48 -20.69 25.14
CA ALA A 2 -15.50 -20.66 24.03
C ALA A 2 -15.59 -21.87 23.06
N VAL A 3 -15.69 -23.10 23.60
CA VAL A 3 -15.77 -24.35 22.80
C VAL A 3 -17.05 -24.44 21.95
N LEU A 4 -18.17 -23.90 22.44
CA LEU A 4 -19.45 -23.90 21.73
C LEU A 4 -19.50 -22.87 20.59
N LEU A 5 -18.75 -21.77 20.71
CA LEU A 5 -18.60 -20.80 19.62
C LEU A 5 -17.74 -21.38 18.49
N GLU A 6 -16.72 -22.17 18.85
CA GLU A 6 -15.78 -22.82 17.94
C GLU A 6 -16.45 -23.85 17.02
N ASP A 7 -17.34 -24.68 17.57
CA ASP A 7 -18.10 -25.68 16.81
C ASP A 7 -19.15 -25.02 15.88
N ILE A 8 -19.74 -23.90 16.31
CA ILE A 8 -20.69 -23.13 15.51
C ILE A 8 -19.98 -22.45 14.33
N VAL A 9 -18.81 -21.85 14.56
CA VAL A 9 -18.01 -21.21 13.51
C VAL A 9 -17.55 -22.25 12.47
N LYS A 10 -17.00 -23.40 12.88
CA LYS A 10 -16.63 -24.49 11.95
C LYS A 10 -17.80 -25.01 11.12
N SER A 11 -19.00 -25.08 11.71
CA SER A 11 -20.20 -25.54 11.00
C SER A 11 -20.69 -24.52 9.97
N ILE A 12 -20.60 -23.23 10.28
CA ILE A 12 -20.92 -22.13 9.35
C ILE A 12 -19.88 -22.07 8.22
N GLU A 13 -18.60 -22.30 8.51
CA GLU A 13 -17.52 -22.34 7.51
C GLU A 13 -17.70 -23.49 6.50
N GLN A 14 -18.10 -24.67 6.97
CA GLN A 14 -18.41 -25.81 6.09
C GLN A 14 -19.61 -25.51 5.20
N LEU A 15 -20.62 -24.82 5.73
CA LEU A 15 -21.80 -24.41 4.97
C LEU A 15 -21.45 -23.36 3.90
N LEU A 16 -20.60 -22.38 4.21
CA LEU A 16 -20.15 -21.35 3.27
C LEU A 16 -19.26 -21.91 2.15
N LYS A 17 -18.35 -22.87 2.46
CA LYS A 17 -17.58 -23.61 1.44
C LYS A 17 -18.48 -24.39 0.49
N LEU A 18 -19.57 -24.97 0.98
CA LEU A 18 -20.57 -25.66 0.16
C LEU A 18 -21.37 -24.70 -0.74
N ILE A 19 -21.57 -23.46 -0.33
CA ILE A 19 -22.24 -22.42 -1.12
C ILE A 19 -21.29 -21.87 -2.20
N SER A 20 -20.01 -21.62 -1.85
CA SER A 20 -18.97 -21.20 -2.80
C SER A 20 -18.72 -22.20 -3.93
N ASN A 21 -18.87 -23.51 -3.66
CA ASN A 21 -18.69 -24.55 -4.67
C ASN A 21 -19.86 -24.65 -5.66
N LYS A 22 -20.99 -23.98 -5.43
CA LYS A 22 -22.16 -24.01 -6.32
C LYS A 22 -22.15 -22.97 -7.45
N THR A 23 -21.18 -22.06 -7.47
CA THR A 23 -21.10 -20.95 -8.44
C THR A 23 -20.05 -21.14 -9.54
N GLN A 24 -19.70 -22.39 -9.88
CA GLN A 24 -18.96 -22.68 -11.12
C GLN A 24 -19.90 -22.63 -12.33
N GLU A 25 -20.44 -21.45 -12.64
CA GLU A 25 -20.86 -21.16 -14.01
C GLU A 25 -19.60 -21.02 -14.88
N GLN A 26 -19.68 -21.49 -16.13
CA GLN A 26 -18.57 -21.44 -17.09
C GLN A 26 -18.08 -19.99 -17.24
N SER A 27 -16.91 -19.69 -16.66
CA SER A 27 -16.25 -18.39 -16.82
C SER A 27 -15.96 -18.14 -18.30
N TYR A 28 -16.33 -16.96 -18.81
CA TYR A 28 -15.88 -16.48 -20.11
C TYR A 28 -14.34 -16.54 -20.17
N VAL A 29 -13.78 -17.05 -21.26
CA VAL A 29 -12.32 -17.12 -21.48
C VAL A 29 -12.01 -16.55 -22.86
N ASP A 30 -11.13 -15.55 -22.91
CA ASP A 30 -10.61 -14.99 -24.16
C ASP A 30 -9.18 -15.49 -24.40
N PRO A 31 -8.97 -16.43 -25.35
CA PRO A 31 -7.65 -16.98 -25.64
C PRO A 31 -6.71 -15.99 -26.34
N THR A 32 -7.21 -14.84 -26.78
CA THR A 32 -6.42 -13.83 -27.51
C THR A 32 -5.61 -12.94 -26.56
N LEU A 33 -6.02 -12.82 -25.30
CA LEU A 33 -5.34 -12.01 -24.28
C LEU A 33 -3.87 -12.43 -24.08
N ASP A 34 -3.01 -11.43 -23.88
CA ASP A 34 -1.63 -11.63 -23.50
C ASP A 34 -1.53 -11.91 -21.99
N PRO A 35 -0.61 -12.80 -21.56
CA PRO A 35 -0.53 -13.20 -20.16
C PRO A 35 -0.14 -12.05 -19.23
N VAL A 36 -0.61 -12.13 -17.98
CA VAL A 36 -0.37 -11.15 -16.92
C VAL A 36 0.26 -11.83 -15.71
N LEU A 37 1.28 -11.18 -15.14
CA LEU A 37 1.92 -11.58 -13.90
C LEU A 37 1.76 -10.47 -12.84
N PHE A 38 1.04 -10.77 -11.75
CA PHE A 38 0.94 -9.89 -10.59
C PHE A 38 2.15 -10.04 -9.67
N VAL A 39 2.71 -8.91 -9.23
CA VAL A 39 3.85 -8.84 -8.32
C VAL A 39 3.50 -7.95 -7.12
N PRO A 40 3.50 -8.49 -5.89
CA PRO A 40 3.06 -7.79 -4.70
C PRO A 40 4.10 -6.83 -4.14
N GLY A 41 3.72 -6.04 -3.14
CA GLY A 41 4.59 -5.16 -2.39
C GLY A 41 5.16 -5.81 -1.12
N ILE A 42 5.79 -4.99 -0.28
CA ILE A 42 6.27 -5.43 1.02
C ILE A 42 5.09 -5.95 1.85
N ALA A 43 5.29 -7.07 2.53
CA ALA A 43 4.27 -7.74 3.33
C ALA A 43 3.03 -8.25 2.54
N GLY A 44 3.00 -8.11 1.21
CA GLY A 44 1.89 -8.51 0.34
C GLY A 44 1.94 -9.96 -0.17
N SER A 45 2.67 -10.85 0.51
CA SER A 45 2.75 -12.28 0.17
C SER A 45 2.57 -13.12 1.42
N ILE A 46 1.79 -14.19 1.32
CA ILE A 46 1.73 -15.24 2.36
C ILE A 46 3.11 -15.89 2.50
N LEU A 47 3.59 -16.04 3.73
CA LEU A 47 4.81 -16.75 4.08
C LEU A 47 4.48 -17.94 4.97
N ASN A 48 5.07 -19.08 4.62
CA ASN A 48 5.05 -20.29 5.43
C ASN A 48 6.45 -20.56 6.00
N ALA A 49 6.52 -20.93 7.27
CA ALA A 49 7.67 -21.57 7.87
C ALA A 49 7.62 -23.07 7.56
N VAL A 50 8.77 -23.62 7.18
CA VAL A 50 8.96 -25.05 6.92
C VAL A 50 10.06 -25.55 7.83
N ASP A 51 9.75 -26.57 8.62
CA ASP A 51 10.71 -27.27 9.45
C ASP A 51 11.57 -28.18 8.55
N SER A 52 12.89 -27.96 8.53
CA SER A 52 13.85 -28.67 7.70
C SER A 52 14.02 -30.13 8.09
N LYS A 53 13.69 -30.51 9.33
CA LYS A 53 13.81 -31.88 9.85
C LYS A 53 12.54 -32.69 9.59
N THR A 54 11.38 -32.08 9.78
CA THR A 54 10.09 -32.78 9.68
C THR A 54 9.37 -32.56 8.35
N GLY A 55 9.72 -31.50 7.62
CA GLY A 55 9.00 -31.05 6.43
C GLY A 55 7.63 -30.44 6.73
N ASN A 56 7.30 -30.22 8.01
CA ASN A 56 6.03 -29.63 8.40
C ASN A 56 5.99 -28.15 8.01
N THR A 57 4.89 -27.76 7.40
CA THR A 57 4.67 -26.40 6.89
C THR A 57 3.58 -25.70 7.71
N GLU A 58 3.86 -24.48 8.14
CA GLU A 58 2.91 -23.64 8.86
C GLU A 58 2.92 -22.21 8.32
N ARG A 59 1.74 -21.62 8.17
CA ARG A 59 1.61 -20.20 7.80
C ARG A 59 1.97 -19.28 8.96
N VAL A 60 2.96 -18.43 8.74
CA VAL A 60 3.47 -17.46 9.72
C VAL A 60 3.14 -16.02 9.37
N TRP A 61 2.76 -15.76 8.11
CA TRP A 61 2.31 -14.45 7.64
C TRP A 61 1.39 -14.59 6.40
N VAL A 62 0.32 -13.81 6.21
CA VAL A 62 -0.40 -13.10 7.26
C VAL A 62 -1.24 -14.12 8.01
N ARG A 63 -1.28 -13.97 9.33
CA ARG A 63 -2.08 -14.78 10.24
C ARG A 63 -2.65 -13.87 11.31
N ILE A 64 -3.86 -14.17 11.79
CA ILE A 64 -4.47 -13.50 12.94
C ILE A 64 -4.33 -14.34 14.21
N LEU A 65 -4.68 -15.62 14.18
CA LEU A 65 -4.65 -16.47 15.37
C LEU A 65 -3.22 -16.82 15.77
N GLY A 66 -2.82 -16.47 17.01
CA GLY A 66 -1.45 -16.73 17.50
C GLY A 66 -0.36 -15.98 16.75
N ALA A 67 -0.73 -14.95 15.98
CA ALA A 67 0.14 -14.30 15.01
C ALA A 67 1.46 -13.81 15.61
N ASP A 68 1.40 -13.09 16.73
CA ASP A 68 2.60 -12.52 17.35
C ASP A 68 3.56 -13.59 17.88
N HIS A 69 3.04 -14.67 18.47
CA HIS A 69 3.87 -15.77 18.98
C HIS A 69 4.64 -16.45 17.85
N GLU A 70 3.92 -16.95 16.84
CA GLU A 70 4.52 -17.71 15.73
C GLU A 70 5.41 -16.83 14.85
N PHE A 71 5.05 -15.56 14.69
CA PHE A 71 5.89 -14.59 13.99
C PHE A 71 7.24 -14.39 14.69
N ARG A 72 7.25 -14.26 16.02
CA ARG A 72 8.48 -14.08 16.80
C ARG A 72 9.33 -15.34 16.82
N ASP A 73 8.69 -16.51 16.92
CA ASP A 73 9.37 -17.80 16.97
C ASP A 73 10.01 -18.17 15.63
N LYS A 74 9.29 -17.96 14.51
CA LYS A 74 9.67 -18.54 13.22
C LYS A 74 10.04 -17.53 12.14
N LEU A 75 9.64 -16.25 12.29
CA LEU A 75 9.86 -15.25 11.24
C LEU A 75 10.88 -14.18 11.60
N TRP A 76 11.25 -14.01 12.87
CA TRP A 76 12.39 -13.16 13.22
C TRP A 76 13.66 -13.59 12.49
N SER A 77 14.44 -12.60 12.08
CA SER A 77 15.54 -12.78 11.16
C SER A 77 16.82 -12.13 11.65
N HIS A 78 17.93 -12.62 11.14
CA HIS A 78 19.23 -11.96 11.17
C HIS A 78 19.72 -11.82 9.73
N PHE A 79 20.29 -10.67 9.40
CA PHE A 79 20.92 -10.44 8.12
C PHE A 79 22.36 -10.92 8.10
N ASP A 80 22.70 -11.80 7.15
CA ASP A 80 24.06 -12.20 6.88
C ASP A 80 24.64 -11.31 5.76
N PRO A 81 25.61 -10.42 6.05
CA PRO A 81 26.20 -9.54 5.05
C PRO A 81 27.08 -10.27 4.03
N ALA A 82 27.56 -11.49 4.34
CA ALA A 82 28.39 -12.26 3.42
C ALA A 82 27.57 -12.85 2.27
N THR A 83 26.36 -13.34 2.58
CA THR A 83 25.43 -13.89 1.59
C THR A 83 24.41 -12.86 1.09
N GLY A 84 24.19 -11.79 1.86
CA GLY A 84 23.17 -10.80 1.57
C GLY A 84 21.75 -11.24 1.85
N ARG A 85 21.59 -12.25 2.69
CA ARG A 85 20.31 -12.92 2.96
C ARG A 85 19.87 -12.62 4.38
N SER A 86 18.58 -12.32 4.55
CA SER A 86 17.95 -12.38 5.87
C SER A 86 17.51 -13.80 6.14
N GLU A 87 18.18 -14.46 7.08
CA GLU A 87 17.86 -15.82 7.50
C GLU A 87 17.01 -15.79 8.76
N THR A 88 16.23 -16.84 9.01
CA THR A 88 15.49 -16.97 10.27
C THR A 88 16.45 -17.16 11.43
N VAL A 89 16.05 -16.73 12.63
CA VAL A 89 16.86 -16.98 13.83
C VAL A 89 16.88 -18.46 14.19
N ASP A 90 15.76 -19.17 13.97
CA ASP A 90 15.76 -20.63 14.00
C ASP A 90 16.44 -21.22 12.76
N ALA A 91 17.53 -21.97 12.99
CA ALA A 91 18.34 -22.61 11.96
C ALA A 91 17.68 -23.84 11.34
N ASP A 92 16.71 -24.44 12.02
CA ASP A 92 15.97 -25.59 11.51
C ASP A 92 14.75 -25.18 10.67
N THR A 93 14.40 -23.89 10.66
CA THR A 93 13.26 -23.35 9.90
C THR A 93 13.74 -22.61 8.66
N HIS A 94 13.05 -22.76 7.54
CA HIS A 94 13.20 -21.86 6.40
C HIS A 94 11.84 -21.33 5.93
N ILE A 95 11.86 -20.20 5.22
CA ILE A 95 10.63 -19.53 4.78
C ILE A 95 10.38 -19.76 3.30
N GLU A 96 9.16 -20.16 2.99
CA GLU A 96 8.66 -20.37 1.63
C GLU A 96 7.42 -19.55 1.36
N VAL A 97 7.14 -19.35 0.07
CA VAL A 97 5.91 -18.70 -0.41
C VAL A 97 5.08 -19.73 -1.15
N PRO A 98 3.80 -19.93 -0.78
CA PRO A 98 2.90 -20.83 -1.48
C PRO A 98 2.87 -20.57 -3.00
N GLN A 99 2.83 -21.63 -3.80
CA GLN A 99 2.77 -21.55 -5.27
C GLN A 99 1.40 -21.95 -5.83
N ASP A 100 0.44 -22.27 -4.95
CA ASP A 100 -0.94 -22.61 -5.28
C ASP A 100 -1.61 -21.55 -6.15
N ARG A 101 -2.58 -21.98 -6.96
CA ARG A 101 -3.24 -21.13 -7.97
C ARG A 101 -2.23 -20.36 -8.81
N HIS A 102 -1.15 -21.04 -9.21
CA HIS A 102 -0.09 -20.47 -10.04
C HIS A 102 0.54 -19.20 -9.42
N GLY A 103 0.65 -19.18 -8.09
CA GLY A 103 1.18 -18.08 -7.28
C GLY A 103 0.16 -16.99 -6.94
N LEU A 104 -1.09 -17.08 -7.42
CA LEU A 104 -2.15 -16.12 -7.07
C LEU A 104 -2.60 -16.30 -5.62
N TYR A 105 -2.63 -17.52 -5.10
CA TYR A 105 -3.05 -17.79 -3.72
C TYR A 105 -2.25 -16.98 -2.70
N ALA A 106 -0.94 -16.83 -2.91
CA ALA A 106 -0.06 -16.11 -2.00
C ALA A 106 -0.34 -14.60 -1.93
N ILE A 107 -1.06 -14.03 -2.89
CA ILE A 107 -1.24 -12.57 -3.05
C ILE A 107 -2.71 -12.12 -3.13
N ASP A 108 -3.65 -13.07 -3.23
CA ASP A 108 -5.08 -12.82 -3.37
C ASP A 108 -5.67 -12.24 -2.08
N THR A 109 -5.83 -13.11 -1.08
CA THR A 109 -6.36 -12.81 0.26
C THR A 109 -5.25 -13.16 1.24
N LEU A 110 -4.71 -12.20 1.99
CA LEU A 110 -3.50 -12.44 2.78
C LEU A 110 -3.75 -13.31 4.02
N ASP A 111 -4.96 -13.26 4.59
CA ASP A 111 -5.43 -14.22 5.59
C ASP A 111 -6.69 -14.97 5.14
N PRO A 112 -6.56 -16.07 4.36
CA PRO A 112 -7.71 -16.86 3.90
C PRO A 112 -8.48 -17.58 5.01
N ASP A 113 -7.91 -17.74 6.21
CA ASP A 113 -8.62 -18.37 7.34
C ASP A 113 -9.59 -17.38 8.01
N MET A 114 -9.52 -16.09 7.69
CA MET A 114 -10.45 -15.08 8.20
C MET A 114 -11.71 -15.01 7.33
N VAL A 115 -12.74 -15.75 7.72
CA VAL A 115 -14.01 -15.84 6.97
C VAL A 115 -14.95 -14.65 7.26
N ILE A 116 -14.83 -14.00 8.43
CA ILE A 116 -15.65 -12.83 8.80
C ILE A 116 -14.81 -11.56 8.64
N GLY A 117 -15.23 -10.65 7.76
CA GLY A 117 -14.48 -9.42 7.44
C GLY A 117 -13.28 -9.66 6.52
N SER A 118 -13.38 -10.65 5.61
CA SER A 118 -12.32 -11.03 4.66
C SER A 118 -11.84 -9.88 3.78
N ASP A 119 -12.72 -8.92 3.49
CA ASP A 119 -12.44 -7.67 2.79
C ASP A 119 -11.27 -6.90 3.40
N CYS A 120 -11.10 -6.94 4.73
CA CYS A 120 -9.99 -6.24 5.37
C CYS A 120 -8.62 -6.88 5.17
N VAL A 121 -8.53 -8.10 4.64
CA VAL A 121 -7.26 -8.77 4.24
C VAL A 121 -7.16 -9.07 2.75
N TYR A 122 -8.13 -8.61 1.95
CA TYR A 122 -8.00 -8.62 0.49
C TYR A 122 -6.82 -7.75 0.06
N TYR A 123 -6.06 -8.29 -0.89
CA TYR A 123 -4.93 -7.59 -1.45
C TYR A 123 -5.00 -7.50 -2.98
N PHE A 124 -4.77 -8.59 -3.73
CA PHE A 124 -5.09 -8.63 -5.17
C PHE A 124 -6.48 -9.20 -5.49
N HIS A 125 -7.26 -9.62 -4.48
CA HIS A 125 -8.54 -10.32 -4.67
C HIS A 125 -9.44 -9.69 -5.74
N ASP A 126 -9.80 -8.41 -5.57
CA ASP A 126 -10.74 -7.73 -6.48
C ASP A 126 -10.17 -7.59 -7.90
N MET A 127 -8.86 -7.34 -8.00
CA MET A 127 -8.18 -7.30 -9.31
C MET A 127 -8.17 -8.67 -9.98
N ILE A 128 -7.97 -9.77 -9.23
CA ILE A 128 -8.05 -11.13 -9.77
C ILE A 128 -9.46 -11.42 -10.29
N VAL A 129 -10.49 -11.08 -9.51
CA VAL A 129 -11.90 -11.24 -9.89
C VAL A 129 -12.22 -10.48 -11.17
N GLU A 130 -11.79 -9.22 -11.28
CA GLU A 130 -11.98 -8.41 -12.49
C GLU A 130 -11.27 -9.00 -13.71
N PHE A 131 -10.03 -9.48 -13.57
CA PHE A 131 -9.32 -10.10 -14.68
C PHE A 131 -10.03 -11.38 -15.16
N ILE A 132 -10.52 -12.21 -14.24
CA ILE A 132 -11.34 -13.39 -14.59
C ILE A 132 -12.60 -12.95 -15.36
N ASN A 133 -13.27 -11.88 -14.92
CA ASN A 133 -14.43 -11.32 -15.62
C ASN A 133 -14.09 -10.80 -17.03
N TRP A 134 -12.86 -10.32 -17.25
CA TRP A 134 -12.38 -9.88 -18.57
C TRP A 134 -11.99 -11.04 -19.49
N GLY A 135 -12.01 -12.28 -19.02
CA GLY A 135 -11.68 -13.47 -19.81
C GLY A 135 -10.29 -14.04 -19.56
N TYR A 136 -9.56 -13.55 -18.55
CA TYR A 136 -8.29 -14.15 -18.15
C TYR A 136 -8.51 -15.49 -17.42
N GLN A 137 -7.56 -16.40 -17.57
CA GLN A 137 -7.62 -17.75 -17.00
C GLN A 137 -6.37 -18.02 -16.15
N GLU A 138 -6.58 -18.39 -14.89
CA GLU A 138 -5.50 -18.80 -13.99
C GLU A 138 -4.66 -19.92 -14.60
N GLY A 139 -3.33 -19.78 -14.55
CA GLY A 139 -2.41 -20.80 -15.05
C GLY A 139 -2.22 -20.83 -16.57
N THR A 140 -2.97 -20.02 -17.32
CA THR A 140 -2.81 -19.88 -18.78
C THR A 140 -2.53 -18.43 -19.17
N THR A 141 -3.31 -17.47 -18.68
CA THR A 141 -3.10 -16.03 -18.94
C THR A 141 -3.03 -15.19 -17.67
N LEU A 142 -3.33 -15.73 -16.49
CA LEU A 142 -3.25 -15.03 -15.21
C LEU A 142 -2.38 -15.77 -14.19
N PHE A 143 -1.43 -15.06 -13.60
CA PHE A 143 -0.42 -15.63 -12.71
C PHE A 143 -0.05 -14.65 -11.59
N GLY A 144 0.39 -15.19 -10.45
CA GLY A 144 0.94 -14.40 -9.35
C GLY A 144 2.39 -14.77 -9.06
N PHE A 145 3.14 -13.83 -8.50
CA PHE A 145 4.50 -14.04 -8.01
C PHE A 145 4.67 -13.47 -6.61
N GLY A 146 4.24 -14.24 -5.60
CA GLY A 146 4.60 -13.95 -4.22
C GLY A 146 6.09 -14.21 -3.95
N TYR A 147 6.70 -13.40 -3.10
CA TYR A 147 8.12 -13.51 -2.75
C TYR A 147 8.37 -13.21 -1.27
N VAL A 148 9.55 -13.60 -0.78
CA VAL A 148 9.94 -13.33 0.62
C VAL A 148 10.32 -11.86 0.73
N PHE A 149 9.36 -11.02 1.10
CA PHE A 149 9.49 -9.57 1.16
C PHE A 149 10.55 -9.07 2.15
N ARG A 150 11.12 -9.93 3.00
CA ARG A 150 12.21 -9.59 3.92
C ARG A 150 13.53 -9.33 3.19
N GLN A 151 13.73 -9.98 2.05
CA GLN A 151 14.98 -9.92 1.29
C GLN A 151 15.13 -8.60 0.53
N SER A 152 16.37 -8.28 0.16
CA SER A 152 16.67 -7.18 -0.77
C SER A 152 15.98 -7.39 -2.12
N ASN A 153 15.56 -6.30 -2.76
CA ASN A 153 15.01 -6.31 -4.12
C ASN A 153 16.04 -6.76 -5.18
N ARG A 154 17.34 -6.76 -4.85
CA ARG A 154 18.41 -7.34 -5.69
C ARG A 154 18.96 -8.67 -5.17
N PHE A 155 18.27 -9.32 -4.24
CA PHE A 155 18.69 -10.64 -3.74
C PHE A 155 18.59 -11.69 -4.86
N GLN A 156 19.72 -12.31 -5.20
CA GLN A 156 19.83 -13.23 -6.34
C GLN A 156 18.79 -14.35 -6.29
N GLY A 157 18.54 -14.95 -5.12
CA GLY A 157 17.57 -16.03 -4.99
C GLY A 157 16.13 -15.62 -5.33
N THR A 158 15.75 -14.36 -5.12
CA THR A 158 14.43 -13.86 -5.56
C THR A 158 14.42 -13.59 -7.07
N LEU A 159 15.51 -13.01 -7.60
CA LEU A 159 15.64 -12.71 -9.02
C LEU A 159 15.65 -13.98 -9.88
N ASP A 160 16.36 -15.02 -9.45
CA ASP A 160 16.39 -16.32 -10.14
C ASP A 160 14.98 -16.95 -10.19
N ARG A 161 14.25 -16.89 -9.06
CA ARG A 161 12.86 -17.36 -9.01
C ARG A 161 11.94 -16.56 -9.93
N LEU A 162 12.14 -15.25 -10.03
CA LEU A 162 11.39 -14.39 -10.95
C LEU A 162 11.71 -14.75 -12.41
N ALA A 163 12.98 -14.99 -12.76
CA ALA A 163 13.38 -15.43 -14.08
C ALA A 163 12.71 -16.76 -14.46
N SER A 164 12.76 -17.76 -13.57
CA SER A 164 12.09 -19.04 -13.78
C SER A 164 10.56 -18.88 -13.88
N LYS A 165 9.98 -17.97 -13.09
CA LYS A 165 8.54 -17.68 -13.18
C LYS A 165 8.19 -17.09 -14.53
N LEU A 166 8.92 -16.10 -15.03
CA LEU A 166 8.68 -15.49 -16.35
C LEU A 166 8.78 -16.53 -17.47
N GLU A 167 9.78 -17.41 -17.44
CA GLU A 167 9.88 -18.51 -18.41
C GLU A 167 8.67 -19.46 -18.32
N SER A 168 8.28 -19.87 -17.11
CA SER A 168 7.13 -20.76 -16.93
C SER A 168 5.81 -20.15 -17.44
N VAL A 169 5.61 -18.85 -17.21
CA VAL A 169 4.44 -18.10 -17.69
C VAL A 169 4.47 -18.02 -19.20
N TYR A 170 5.61 -17.65 -19.79
CA TYR A 170 5.78 -17.56 -21.24
C TYR A 170 5.45 -18.89 -21.93
N THR A 171 5.94 -20.01 -21.40
CA THR A 171 5.65 -21.35 -21.92
C THR A 171 4.18 -21.73 -21.76
N ALA A 172 3.60 -21.53 -20.57
CA ALA A 172 2.18 -21.83 -20.30
C ALA A 172 1.23 -21.01 -21.18
N SER A 173 1.66 -19.82 -21.60
CA SER A 173 0.88 -18.88 -22.41
C SER A 173 1.11 -19.05 -23.92
N GLY A 174 1.70 -20.17 -24.35
CA GLY A 174 1.94 -20.45 -25.77
C GLY A 174 2.99 -19.56 -26.43
N GLY A 175 3.93 -19.00 -25.66
CA GLY A 175 5.00 -18.15 -26.16
C GLY A 175 4.63 -16.68 -26.35
N LYS A 176 3.54 -16.21 -25.71
CA LYS A 176 3.20 -14.78 -25.67
C LYS A 176 4.04 -14.05 -24.63
N LYS A 177 4.52 -12.84 -24.96
CA LYS A 177 5.19 -11.95 -24.01
C LYS A 177 4.22 -11.47 -22.92
N ILE A 178 4.76 -11.18 -21.74
CA ILE A 178 4.04 -11.05 -20.47
C ILE A 178 3.85 -9.57 -20.11
N ASN A 179 2.64 -9.22 -19.65
CA ASN A 179 2.37 -7.96 -18.98
C ASN A 179 2.64 -8.13 -17.48
N ILE A 180 3.57 -7.36 -16.92
CA ILE A 180 3.80 -7.35 -15.47
C ILE A 180 2.98 -6.24 -14.85
N ILE A 181 2.24 -6.55 -13.79
CA ILE A 181 1.54 -5.56 -12.97
C ILE A 181 2.09 -5.68 -11.55
N SER A 182 2.82 -4.66 -11.12
CA SER A 182 3.48 -4.65 -9.81
C SER A 182 2.87 -3.60 -8.89
N HIS A 183 2.71 -3.94 -7.62
CA HIS A 183 2.25 -3.00 -6.60
C HIS A 183 3.35 -2.64 -5.60
N SER A 184 3.42 -1.37 -5.19
CA SER A 184 4.28 -0.90 -4.11
C SER A 184 5.74 -1.34 -4.32
N MET A 185 6.38 -1.94 -3.31
CA MET A 185 7.77 -2.42 -3.41
C MET A 185 8.00 -3.43 -4.54
N GLY A 186 6.97 -4.13 -5.03
CA GLY A 186 7.07 -5.00 -6.20
C GLY A 186 7.57 -4.25 -7.43
N GLY A 187 7.26 -2.95 -7.55
CA GLY A 187 7.81 -2.12 -8.62
C GLY A 187 9.33 -1.92 -8.50
N LEU A 188 9.89 -1.88 -7.28
CA LEU A 188 11.34 -1.82 -7.07
C LEU A 188 12.00 -3.16 -7.40
N LEU A 189 11.38 -4.28 -7.02
CA LEU A 189 11.85 -5.62 -7.40
C LEU A 189 11.93 -5.77 -8.93
N ILE A 190 10.87 -5.39 -9.64
CA ILE A 190 10.85 -5.44 -11.11
C ILE A 190 11.91 -4.52 -11.71
N LYS A 191 12.09 -3.31 -11.17
CA LYS A 191 13.13 -2.39 -11.64
C LYS A 191 14.55 -2.93 -11.42
N CYS A 192 14.81 -3.56 -10.27
CA CYS A 192 16.06 -4.26 -10.01
C CYS A 192 16.29 -5.41 -10.99
N PHE A 193 15.27 -6.25 -11.18
CA PHE A 193 15.35 -7.38 -12.11
C PHE A 193 15.62 -6.92 -13.54
N MET A 194 14.90 -5.91 -14.02
CA MET A 194 15.11 -5.30 -15.34
C MET A 194 16.55 -4.78 -15.50
N SER A 195 17.13 -4.20 -14.46
CA SER A 195 18.48 -3.64 -14.53
C SER A 195 19.60 -4.68 -14.47
N LEU A 196 19.37 -5.84 -13.83
CA LEU A 196 20.37 -6.89 -13.63
C LEU A 196 20.24 -8.05 -14.62
N HIS A 197 19.03 -8.27 -15.14
CA HIS A 197 18.66 -9.35 -16.05
C HIS A 197 17.89 -8.78 -17.26
N SER A 198 18.45 -7.75 -17.88
CA SER A 198 17.82 -7.00 -18.97
C SER A 198 17.50 -7.89 -20.18
N ASP A 199 18.34 -8.87 -20.47
CA ASP A 199 18.16 -9.86 -21.53
C ASP A 199 16.94 -10.76 -21.29
N ILE A 200 16.78 -11.24 -20.06
CA ILE A 200 15.62 -12.05 -19.65
C ILE A 200 14.35 -11.20 -19.67
N PHE A 201 14.43 -9.97 -19.16
CA PHE A 201 13.32 -9.03 -19.17
C PHE A 201 12.86 -8.72 -20.59
N GLU A 202 13.79 -8.40 -21.49
CA GLU A 202 13.51 -8.12 -22.91
C GLU A 202 12.90 -9.32 -23.65
N LYS A 203 13.39 -10.52 -23.34
CA LYS A 203 12.89 -11.76 -23.93
C LYS A 203 11.42 -12.01 -23.58
N TYR A 204 11.05 -11.85 -22.30
CA TYR A 204 9.75 -12.31 -21.81
C TYR A 204 8.71 -11.21 -21.60
N VAL A 205 9.11 -9.96 -21.36
CA VAL A 205 8.19 -8.89 -20.95
C VAL A 205 7.72 -8.05 -22.13
N LYS A 206 6.41 -7.79 -22.20
CA LYS A 206 5.74 -6.93 -23.18
C LYS A 206 5.53 -5.52 -22.63
N ASN A 207 4.83 -5.44 -21.50
CA ASN A 207 4.51 -4.19 -20.83
C ASN A 207 4.75 -4.35 -19.33
N TRP A 208 5.06 -3.24 -18.65
CA TRP A 208 5.11 -3.18 -17.19
C TRP A 208 4.25 -2.02 -16.68
N ILE A 209 3.27 -2.33 -15.84
CA ILE A 209 2.41 -1.37 -15.14
C ILE A 209 2.82 -1.38 -13.66
N ALA A 210 3.37 -0.26 -13.18
CA ALA A 210 3.64 -0.06 -11.76
C ALA A 210 2.49 0.69 -11.10
N ILE A 211 2.01 0.20 -9.97
CA ILE A 211 0.94 0.82 -9.17
C ILE A 211 1.51 1.17 -7.80
N ALA A 212 1.42 2.44 -7.42
CA ALA A 212 1.84 2.98 -6.12
C ALA A 212 3.29 2.62 -5.73
N ALA A 213 4.19 2.49 -6.71
CA ALA A 213 5.56 2.07 -6.47
C ALA A 213 6.41 3.20 -5.86
N PRO A 214 7.07 3.00 -4.69
CA PRO A 214 7.87 4.03 -4.02
C PRO A 214 9.26 4.18 -4.66
N PHE A 215 9.34 4.64 -5.91
CA PHE A 215 10.60 4.71 -6.65
C PHE A 215 11.70 5.54 -5.98
N ARG A 216 11.33 6.50 -5.12
CA ARG A 216 12.27 7.30 -4.31
C ARG A 216 12.14 7.06 -2.81
N GLY A 217 11.39 6.04 -2.40
CA GLY A 217 11.15 5.68 -1.01
C GLY A 217 9.88 6.29 -0.40
N ALA A 218 9.58 5.91 0.83
CA ALA A 218 8.42 6.33 1.62
C ALA A 218 8.91 6.88 2.98
N PRO A 219 9.53 8.08 2.99
CA PRO A 219 10.36 8.57 4.10
C PRO A 219 9.66 8.55 5.46
N GLY A 220 8.46 9.13 5.58
CA GLY A 220 7.77 9.25 6.85
C GLY A 220 7.32 7.88 7.39
N TYR A 221 6.71 7.07 6.53
CA TYR A 221 6.26 5.72 6.90
C TYR A 221 7.44 4.84 7.34
N VAL A 222 8.53 4.82 6.57
CA VAL A 222 9.72 3.99 6.85
C VAL A 222 10.46 4.45 8.11
N THR A 223 10.57 5.77 8.32
CA THR A 223 11.16 6.34 9.54
C THR A 223 10.38 5.89 10.78
N SER A 224 9.05 5.97 10.74
CA SER A 224 8.22 5.47 11.84
C SER A 224 8.27 3.96 11.99
N ALA A 225 8.38 3.20 10.91
CA ALA A 225 8.56 1.74 10.99
C ALA A 225 9.85 1.37 11.73
N PHE A 226 10.96 2.09 11.48
CA PHE A 226 12.22 1.87 12.20
C PHE A 226 12.16 2.27 13.66
N LEU A 227 11.55 3.42 13.98
CA LEU A 227 11.60 3.98 15.32
C LEU A 227 10.46 3.49 16.21
N ASN A 228 9.22 3.44 15.73
CA ASN A 228 8.04 3.10 16.55
C ASN A 228 7.36 1.78 16.15
N GLY A 229 7.85 1.13 15.10
CA GLY A 229 7.20 -0.02 14.49
C GLY A 229 5.97 0.35 13.65
N SER A 230 5.49 -0.62 12.88
CA SER A 230 4.30 -0.49 12.05
C SER A 230 3.25 -1.53 12.46
N SER A 231 1.97 -1.16 12.33
CA SER A 231 0.87 -2.11 12.39
C SER A 231 0.06 -1.95 11.12
N PHE A 232 -0.28 -3.07 10.49
CA PHE A 232 -1.04 -3.10 9.25
C PHE A 232 -2.57 -3.05 9.49
N VAL A 233 -3.00 -2.87 10.75
CA VAL A 233 -4.40 -2.77 11.16
C VAL A 233 -4.51 -1.65 12.20
N GLU A 234 -5.59 -0.85 12.17
CA GLU A 234 -5.84 0.21 13.14
C GLU A 234 -6.92 -0.18 14.18
N GLY A 235 -6.85 0.42 15.37
CA GLY A 235 -7.85 0.27 16.43
C GLY A 235 -7.75 -1.02 17.26
N TRP A 236 -8.84 -1.39 17.94
CA TRP A 236 -8.90 -2.53 18.88
C TRP A 236 -8.54 -3.89 18.25
N LYS A 237 -8.64 -4.00 16.92
CA LYS A 237 -8.27 -5.18 16.16
C LYS A 237 -6.75 -5.44 16.21
N GLN A 238 -5.92 -4.43 16.48
CA GLN A 238 -4.45 -4.57 16.60
C GLN A 238 -4.01 -5.66 17.59
N ASN A 239 -4.79 -5.92 18.64
CA ASN A 239 -4.48 -6.93 19.66
C ASN A 239 -4.53 -8.38 19.13
N PHE A 240 -5.15 -8.60 17.97
CA PHE A 240 -5.21 -9.90 17.30
C PHE A 240 -4.17 -10.02 16.18
N PHE A 241 -3.36 -8.99 15.93
CA PHE A 241 -2.33 -8.98 14.91
C PHE A 241 -0.94 -8.84 15.55
N ILE A 242 0.10 -8.97 14.73
CA ILE A 242 1.50 -8.81 15.16
C ILE A 242 1.69 -7.42 15.76
N SER A 243 2.32 -7.37 16.94
CA SER A 243 2.54 -6.11 17.63
C SER A 243 3.49 -5.21 16.84
N LYS A 244 3.33 -3.88 16.97
CA LYS A 244 4.24 -2.90 16.34
C LYS A 244 5.69 -3.18 16.68
N TRP A 245 5.94 -3.53 17.94
CA TRP A 245 7.27 -3.88 18.42
C TRP A 245 7.79 -5.15 17.73
N SER A 246 7.04 -6.25 17.71
CA SER A 246 7.48 -7.50 17.06
C SER A 246 7.80 -7.29 15.58
N MET A 247 6.97 -6.52 14.86
CA MET A 247 7.19 -6.15 13.47
C MET A 247 8.45 -5.29 13.30
N GLN A 248 8.65 -4.29 14.17
CA GLN A 248 9.87 -3.47 14.18
C GLN A 248 11.13 -4.33 14.27
N GLN A 249 11.15 -5.32 15.18
CA GLN A 249 12.31 -6.20 15.34
C GLN A 249 12.62 -6.99 14.07
N LEU A 250 11.58 -7.47 13.37
CA LEU A 250 11.76 -8.10 12.07
C LEU A 250 12.35 -7.12 11.06
N LEU A 251 11.75 -5.94 10.93
CA LEU A 251 12.09 -4.96 9.90
C LEU A 251 13.52 -4.45 10.04
N LEU A 252 14.05 -4.33 11.26
CA LEU A 252 15.44 -3.92 11.49
C LEU A 252 16.47 -4.84 10.85
N GLU A 253 16.12 -6.10 10.59
CA GLU A 253 16.94 -7.12 9.94
C GLU A 253 16.47 -7.46 8.51
N CYS A 254 15.59 -6.65 7.92
CA CYS A 254 15.07 -6.83 6.56
C CYS A 254 15.65 -5.79 5.58
N PRO A 255 16.50 -6.16 4.61
CA PRO A 255 16.98 -5.23 3.59
C PRO A 255 15.90 -4.47 2.83
N SER A 256 14.74 -5.07 2.63
CA SER A 256 13.61 -4.45 1.94
C SER A 256 13.19 -3.11 2.54
N ILE A 257 13.11 -2.98 3.87
CA ILE A 257 12.67 -1.71 4.50
C ILE A 257 13.73 -0.60 4.35
N TYR A 258 15.02 -0.95 4.35
CA TYR A 258 16.12 0.00 4.13
C TYR A 258 16.16 0.51 2.68
N GLU A 259 15.69 -0.30 1.74
CA GLU A 259 15.53 0.06 0.33
C GLU A 259 14.33 0.98 0.08
N LEU A 260 13.40 1.09 1.04
CA LEU A 260 12.27 2.01 1.02
C LEU A 260 12.57 3.36 1.71
N MET A 261 13.76 3.54 2.30
CA MET A 261 14.19 4.83 2.87
C MET A 261 14.22 5.93 1.80
N ALA A 262 14.21 7.19 2.25
CA ALA A 262 14.35 8.34 1.37
C ALA A 262 15.58 8.21 0.45
N CYS A 263 15.37 8.36 -0.85
CA CYS A 263 16.47 8.41 -1.81
C CYS A 263 17.34 9.65 -1.55
N LEU A 264 18.63 9.43 -1.26
CA LEU A 264 19.58 10.48 -0.87
C LEU A 264 19.93 11.43 -2.03
N ASP A 265 19.97 10.89 -3.25
CA ASP A 265 20.36 11.62 -4.46
C ASP A 265 19.15 12.23 -5.20
N PHE A 266 17.93 12.03 -4.66
CA PHE A 266 16.72 12.57 -5.25
C PHE A 266 16.50 14.02 -4.80
N LYS A 267 16.16 14.87 -5.77
CA LYS A 267 15.79 16.27 -5.50
C LYS A 267 14.32 16.33 -5.09
N TRP A 268 14.09 16.11 -3.81
CA TRP A 268 12.77 16.28 -3.20
C TRP A 268 12.32 17.74 -3.28
N GLU A 269 11.02 17.99 -3.50
CA GLU A 269 10.47 19.35 -3.44
C GLU A 269 10.62 19.93 -2.04
N ASN A 270 10.29 19.11 -1.04
CA ASN A 270 10.60 19.34 0.36
C ASN A 270 11.50 18.19 0.81
N VAL A 271 12.65 18.49 1.42
CA VAL A 271 13.53 17.43 1.93
C VAL A 271 12.84 16.73 3.10
N PRO A 272 12.71 15.38 3.12
CA PRO A 272 12.13 14.68 4.25
C PRO A 272 13.06 14.76 5.46
N LEU A 273 12.50 15.11 6.62
CA LEU A 273 13.24 15.37 7.85
C LEU A 273 12.81 14.42 8.97
N VAL A 274 13.78 14.02 9.79
CA VAL A 274 13.52 13.55 11.14
C VAL A 274 13.72 14.74 12.06
N GLU A 275 12.70 15.12 12.82
CA GLU A 275 12.74 16.29 13.68
C GLU A 275 12.58 15.88 15.15
N ILE A 276 13.38 16.47 16.02
CA ILE A 276 13.37 16.15 17.45
C ILE A 276 13.43 17.44 18.25
N TRP A 277 12.46 17.64 19.12
CA TRP A 277 12.53 18.68 20.15
C TRP A 277 13.60 18.29 21.18
N ARG A 278 14.74 18.98 21.19
CA ARG A 278 15.87 18.70 22.09
C ARG A 278 15.98 19.79 23.14
N GLN A 279 16.35 19.39 24.35
CA GLN A 279 16.69 20.32 25.43
C GLN A 279 18.20 20.48 25.49
N LYS A 280 18.69 21.72 25.34
CA LYS A 280 20.10 22.09 25.51
C LYS A 280 20.26 22.90 26.78
N SER A 281 21.32 22.63 27.52
CA SER A 281 21.74 23.48 28.64
C SER A 281 22.94 24.30 28.20
N ASP A 282 22.92 25.60 28.45
CA ASP A 282 24.12 26.43 28.29
C ASP A 282 25.09 26.23 29.47
N ASP A 283 26.28 26.82 29.37
CA ASP A 283 27.32 26.75 30.41
C ASP A 283 26.88 27.39 31.74
N ASP A 284 25.85 28.25 31.70
CA ASP A 284 25.25 28.92 32.85
C ASP A 284 24.09 28.10 33.47
N GLY A 285 23.74 26.95 32.89
CA GLY A 285 22.69 26.05 33.35
C GLY A 285 21.27 26.43 32.91
N ASN A 286 21.09 27.42 32.03
CA ASN A 286 19.81 27.72 31.43
C ASN A 286 19.47 26.69 30.37
N THR A 287 18.23 26.22 30.41
CA THR A 287 17.74 25.22 29.46
C THR A 287 16.95 25.89 28.34
N THR A 288 17.35 25.66 27.10
CA THR A 288 16.60 26.05 25.91
C THR A 288 16.09 24.82 25.18
N VAL A 289 14.85 24.88 24.71
CA VAL A 289 14.24 23.81 23.94
C VAL A 289 14.20 24.22 22.47
N THR A 290 14.80 23.43 21.60
CA THR A 290 14.93 23.73 20.16
C THR A 290 14.52 22.53 19.33
N LEU A 291 13.81 22.77 18.24
CA LEU A 291 13.55 21.75 17.22
C LEU A 291 14.81 21.55 16.39
N GLU A 292 15.41 20.36 16.48
CA GLU A 292 16.50 19.94 15.59
C GLU A 292 15.92 19.15 14.42
N SER A 293 16.35 19.47 13.19
CA SER A 293 15.86 18.82 11.98
C SER A 293 17.03 18.13 11.27
N TYR A 294 16.90 16.82 11.08
CA TYR A 294 17.93 15.97 10.49
C TYR A 294 17.49 15.50 9.09
N PRO A 295 18.17 15.92 8.01
CA PRO A 295 17.95 15.38 6.66
C PRO A 295 18.37 13.90 6.58
N PRO A 296 18.03 13.19 5.48
CA PRO A 296 18.14 11.72 5.43
C PRO A 296 19.53 11.14 5.76
N VAL A 297 20.61 11.85 5.41
CA VAL A 297 21.98 11.42 5.74
C VAL A 297 22.27 11.58 7.23
N GLU A 298 21.84 12.68 7.84
CA GLU A 298 22.06 12.97 9.26
C GLU A 298 21.15 12.12 10.16
N ALA A 299 19.94 11.80 9.69
CA ALA A 299 18.98 10.93 10.38
C ALA A 299 19.54 9.52 10.68
N ILE A 300 20.55 9.05 9.93
CA ILE A 300 21.23 7.78 10.22
C ILE A 300 21.84 7.77 11.64
N GLN A 301 22.37 8.90 12.10
CA GLN A 301 22.93 9.01 13.45
C GLN A 301 21.83 8.86 14.50
N ILE A 302 20.66 9.45 14.24
CA ILE A 302 19.49 9.32 15.10
C ILE A 302 19.02 7.87 15.19
N PHE A 303 18.89 7.16 14.07
CA PHE A 303 18.51 5.74 14.08
C PHE A 303 19.52 4.89 14.86
N THR A 304 20.81 5.13 14.62
CA THR A 304 21.91 4.40 15.27
C THR A 304 21.88 4.60 16.78
N GLU A 305 21.70 5.83 17.27
CA GLU A 305 21.65 6.11 18.70
C GLU A 305 20.35 5.62 19.33
N ALA A 306 19.20 5.93 18.73
CA ALA A 306 17.89 5.57 19.25
C ALA A 306 17.71 4.05 19.41
N LEU A 307 18.32 3.26 18.52
CA LEU A 307 18.23 1.80 18.51
C LEU A 307 19.48 1.12 19.07
N SER A 308 20.44 1.87 19.64
CA SER A 308 21.72 1.34 20.13
C SER A 308 21.60 0.29 21.24
N ILE A 309 20.53 0.39 22.05
CA ILE A 309 20.22 -0.54 23.15
C ILE A 309 19.09 -1.51 22.81
N ASN A 310 18.62 -1.50 21.55
CA ASN A 310 17.50 -2.33 21.13
C ASN A 310 17.91 -3.81 21.10
N LYS A 311 17.11 -4.64 21.76
CA LYS A 311 17.37 -6.07 21.92
C LYS A 311 16.07 -6.86 22.02
N VAL A 312 16.14 -8.13 21.63
CA VAL A 312 15.05 -9.09 21.76
C VAL A 312 15.48 -10.25 22.64
N CYS A 313 14.54 -10.80 23.42
CA CYS A 313 14.77 -12.06 24.12
C CYS A 313 14.29 -13.20 23.22
N TYR A 314 15.22 -14.05 22.79
CA TYR A 314 14.97 -15.22 21.98
C TYR A 314 15.58 -16.46 22.66
N ASN A 315 14.77 -17.49 22.91
CA ASN A 315 15.17 -18.70 23.66
C ASN A 315 15.88 -18.41 24.99
N GLY A 316 15.47 -17.35 25.69
CA GLY A 316 16.05 -16.94 26.98
C GLY A 316 17.37 -16.18 26.89
N ALA A 317 17.87 -15.90 25.67
CA ALA A 317 19.06 -15.09 25.44
C ALA A 317 18.69 -13.71 24.88
N ASP A 318 19.39 -12.68 25.34
CA ASP A 318 19.30 -11.33 24.79
C ASP A 318 20.11 -11.26 23.48
N VAL A 319 19.43 -10.95 22.38
CA VAL A 319 20.01 -10.73 21.05
C VAL A 319 19.87 -9.25 20.69
N ALA A 320 20.98 -8.59 20.39
CA ALA A 320 20.96 -7.20 19.97
C ALA A 320 20.40 -7.06 18.55
N VAL A 321 19.50 -6.10 18.35
CA VAL A 321 18.88 -5.80 17.04
C VAL A 321 18.94 -4.29 16.80
N PRO A 322 20.15 -3.71 16.63
CA PRO A 322 20.29 -2.28 16.42
C PRO A 322 19.88 -1.88 14.99
N PHE A 323 19.94 -0.59 14.69
CA PHE A 323 19.93 -0.14 13.30
C PHE A 323 21.15 -0.72 12.55
N ASN A 324 20.90 -1.46 11.47
CA ASN A 324 21.90 -2.32 10.84
C ASN A 324 22.60 -1.59 9.67
N ILE A 325 23.85 -1.17 9.91
CA ILE A 325 24.65 -0.41 8.95
C ILE A 325 25.07 -1.25 7.74
N GLU A 326 25.25 -2.56 7.89
CA GLU A 326 25.58 -3.44 6.75
C GLU A 326 24.39 -3.56 5.78
N ILE A 327 23.17 -3.64 6.31
CA ILE A 327 21.95 -3.59 5.49
C ILE A 327 21.84 -2.22 4.79
N LEU A 328 22.11 -1.12 5.49
CA LEU A 328 22.09 0.21 4.90
C LEU A 328 23.08 0.34 3.72
N LYS A 329 24.31 -0.19 3.85
CA LYS A 329 25.27 -0.25 2.73
C LYS A 329 24.69 -1.03 1.55
N TRP A 330 24.07 -2.17 1.84
CA TRP A 330 23.41 -2.99 0.83
C TRP A 330 22.31 -2.24 0.08
N ALA A 331 21.45 -1.54 0.82
CA ALA A 331 20.37 -0.73 0.28
C ALA A 331 20.90 0.45 -0.54
N ASN A 332 22.00 1.09 -0.13
CA ASN A 332 22.64 2.16 -0.91
C ASN A 332 23.11 1.66 -2.29
N GLU A 333 23.69 0.46 -2.39
CA GLU A 333 24.05 -0.13 -3.68
C GLU A 333 22.79 -0.43 -4.53
N THR A 334 21.71 -0.92 -3.91
CA THR A 334 20.43 -1.10 -4.60
C THR A 334 19.88 0.23 -5.14
N ARG A 335 19.97 1.32 -4.37
CA ARG A 335 19.52 2.65 -4.81
C ARG A 335 20.31 3.19 -6.00
N LYS A 336 21.63 2.95 -6.05
CA LYS A 336 22.46 3.31 -7.21
C LYS A 336 21.98 2.59 -8.47
N LEU A 337 21.76 1.28 -8.36
CA LEU A 337 21.20 0.45 -9.44
C LEU A 337 19.84 0.97 -9.91
N LEU A 338 18.91 1.20 -8.98
CA LEU A 338 17.57 1.72 -9.29
C LEU A 338 17.60 3.10 -9.96
N SER A 339 18.57 3.93 -9.62
CA SER A 339 18.70 5.28 -10.19
C SER A 339 19.29 5.29 -11.59
N SER A 340 20.09 4.28 -11.96
CA SER A 340 20.66 4.12 -13.30
C SER A 340 19.82 3.26 -14.26
N ALA A 341 18.79 2.58 -13.77
CA ALA A 341 18.02 1.64 -14.56
C ALA A 341 17.28 2.31 -15.73
N GLN A 342 17.31 1.66 -16.89
CA GLN A 342 16.64 2.08 -18.12
C GLN A 342 15.88 0.90 -18.71
N LEU A 343 14.83 1.19 -19.48
CA LEU A 343 14.14 0.14 -20.24
C LEU A 343 15.10 -0.48 -21.26
N PRO A 344 15.16 -1.82 -21.41
CA PRO A 344 16.10 -2.47 -22.32
C PRO A 344 15.95 -2.04 -23.79
N ASN A 345 14.73 -1.80 -24.24
CA ASN A 345 14.43 -1.31 -25.58
C ASN A 345 13.13 -0.49 -25.62
N GLU A 346 12.81 0.12 -26.76
CA GLU A 346 11.62 0.96 -26.95
C GLU A 346 10.33 0.17 -27.19
N GLU A 347 10.40 -1.15 -27.43
CA GLU A 347 9.22 -1.99 -27.64
C GLU A 347 8.49 -2.29 -26.34
N ILE A 348 9.23 -2.32 -25.21
CA ILE A 348 8.67 -2.57 -23.89
C ILE A 348 8.06 -1.29 -23.35
N LYS A 349 6.75 -1.32 -23.11
CA LYS A 349 6.02 -0.16 -22.61
C LYS A 349 5.98 -0.15 -21.09
N PHE A 350 6.27 1.01 -20.51
CA PHE A 350 6.14 1.24 -19.08
C PHE A 350 4.99 2.19 -18.79
N TYR A 351 4.18 1.86 -17.80
CA TYR A 351 3.07 2.65 -17.31
C TYR A 351 3.16 2.80 -15.79
N ASN A 352 2.74 3.94 -15.27
CA ASN A 352 2.78 4.24 -13.85
C ASN A 352 1.44 4.78 -13.36
N ILE A 353 0.86 4.15 -12.35
CA ILE A 353 -0.30 4.63 -11.61
C ILE A 353 0.20 4.98 -10.21
N TYR A 354 -0.03 6.22 -9.77
CA TYR A 354 0.38 6.68 -8.44
C TYR A 354 -0.81 7.25 -7.69
N GLY A 355 -0.86 7.03 -6.37
CA GLY A 355 -1.94 7.56 -5.56
C GLY A 355 -1.74 9.04 -5.20
N THR A 356 -2.86 9.74 -5.01
CA THR A 356 -2.95 11.18 -4.75
C THR A 356 -4.09 11.45 -3.77
N ASN A 357 -4.19 12.69 -3.30
CA ASN A 357 -5.22 13.24 -2.43
C ASN A 357 -5.31 12.62 -1.02
N ASN A 358 -4.29 11.86 -0.60
CA ASN A 358 -4.16 11.39 0.78
C ASN A 358 -2.99 12.07 1.50
N LYS A 359 -3.24 12.46 2.75
CA LYS A 359 -2.21 12.98 3.65
C LYS A 359 -1.16 11.90 3.88
N THR A 360 0.01 12.09 3.30
CA THR A 360 1.08 11.09 3.31
C THR A 360 2.22 11.53 4.22
N PRO A 361 2.57 10.76 5.27
CA PRO A 361 3.68 11.07 6.15
C PRO A 361 4.98 11.27 5.38
N HIS A 362 5.60 12.45 5.54
CA HIS A 362 6.81 12.84 4.84
C HIS A 362 7.96 13.13 5.79
N CYS A 363 7.74 14.03 6.76
CA CYS A 363 8.64 14.24 7.89
C CYS A 363 8.06 13.63 9.16
N VAL A 364 8.93 13.22 10.09
CA VAL A 364 8.53 12.66 11.38
C VAL A 364 9.13 13.49 12.50
N CYS A 365 8.29 13.95 13.43
CA CYS A 365 8.67 14.81 14.55
C CYS A 365 8.42 14.10 15.89
N TYR A 366 9.38 14.19 16.82
CA TYR A 366 9.31 13.63 18.17
C TYR A 366 9.46 14.71 19.25
N GLY A 367 8.71 14.53 20.34
CA GLY A 367 8.68 15.46 21.47
C GLY A 367 7.83 16.70 21.21
N SER A 368 7.98 17.68 22.10
CA SER A 368 7.38 19.01 21.96
C SER A 368 8.16 20.03 22.79
N GLU A 369 7.87 21.31 22.62
CA GLU A 369 8.45 22.39 23.44
C GLU A 369 8.26 22.14 24.95
N ASN A 370 7.10 21.60 25.35
CA ASN A 370 6.78 21.29 26.75
C ASN A 370 7.26 19.91 27.22
N ALA A 371 7.71 19.05 26.30
CA ALA A 371 8.17 17.70 26.58
C ALA A 371 9.29 17.32 25.59
N PRO A 372 10.48 17.93 25.73
CA PRO A 372 11.60 17.67 24.85
C PRO A 372 12.19 16.27 25.08
N VAL A 373 12.79 15.72 24.05
CA VAL A 373 13.53 14.46 24.08
C VAL A 373 14.92 14.71 24.67
N THR A 374 15.17 14.23 25.88
CA THR A 374 16.47 14.31 26.53
C THR A 374 17.39 13.16 26.12
N ASP A 375 16.85 11.94 26.02
CA ASP A 375 17.56 10.73 25.58
C ASP A 375 17.01 10.22 24.25
N LEU A 376 17.86 10.12 23.22
CA LEU A 376 17.45 9.62 21.90
C LEU A 376 17.03 8.14 21.96
N ARG A 377 17.52 7.38 22.94
CA ARG A 377 17.11 5.97 23.16
C ARG A 377 15.67 5.84 23.62
N ALA A 378 15.03 6.93 24.07
CA ALA A 378 13.61 6.95 24.40
C ALA A 378 12.71 7.17 23.18
N VAL A 379 13.25 7.67 22.05
CA VAL A 379 12.48 7.98 20.83
C VAL A 379 11.55 6.83 20.38
N PRO A 380 11.97 5.55 20.41
CA PRO A 380 11.10 4.45 20.00
C PRO A 380 9.77 4.35 20.76
N THR A 381 9.76 4.82 22.00
CA THR A 381 8.59 4.80 22.90
C THR A 381 7.71 6.04 22.79
N LEU A 382 8.16 7.07 22.06
CA LEU A 382 7.43 8.33 21.90
C LEU A 382 6.41 8.25 20.77
N GLN A 383 5.36 9.05 20.88
CA GLN A 383 4.41 9.21 19.79
C GLN A 383 4.99 10.14 18.71
N ALA A 384 5.07 9.63 17.48
CA ALA A 384 5.43 10.41 16.31
C ALA A 384 4.32 11.41 15.93
N LYS A 385 4.72 12.61 15.50
CA LYS A 385 3.89 13.56 14.76
C LYS A 385 4.42 13.65 13.33
N TYR A 386 3.54 13.99 12.40
CA TYR A 386 3.89 13.95 10.98
C TYR A 386 3.65 15.30 10.30
N VAL A 387 4.57 15.65 9.40
CA VAL A 387 4.30 16.62 8.34
C VAL A 387 3.90 15.81 7.12
N TYR A 388 2.79 16.20 6.50
CA TYR A 388 2.18 15.47 5.40
C TYR A 388 2.39 16.18 4.08
N VAL A 389 2.56 15.39 3.02
CA VAL A 389 2.50 15.82 1.62
C VAL A 389 1.40 15.04 0.89
N ASP A 390 1.16 15.40 -0.37
CA ASP A 390 0.26 14.65 -1.24
C ASP A 390 0.81 13.26 -1.60
N GLY A 391 -0.05 12.26 -1.67
CA GLY A 391 0.30 10.88 -1.98
C GLY A 391 -0.86 9.93 -1.68
N ASP A 392 -0.54 8.69 -1.33
CA ASP A 392 -1.50 7.60 -1.09
C ASP A 392 -1.64 7.21 0.39
N GLY A 393 -1.13 8.02 1.31
CA GLY A 393 -1.09 7.74 2.75
C GLY A 393 0.15 6.95 3.18
N THR A 394 0.90 6.36 2.26
CA THR A 394 2.19 5.67 2.53
C THR A 394 3.34 6.28 1.73
N VAL A 395 3.14 6.42 0.42
CA VAL A 395 4.15 6.85 -0.56
C VAL A 395 3.82 8.24 -1.06
N PRO A 396 4.73 9.22 -0.91
CA PRO A 396 4.54 10.55 -1.49
C PRO A 396 4.34 10.48 -3.01
N ALA A 397 3.42 11.26 -3.57
CA ALA A 397 3.16 11.27 -5.01
C ALA A 397 4.43 11.64 -5.80
N GLU A 398 5.27 12.53 -5.29
CA GLU A 398 6.57 12.87 -5.90
C GLU A 398 7.52 11.67 -5.99
N SER A 399 7.50 10.79 -4.98
CA SER A 399 8.32 9.58 -4.96
C SER A 399 7.82 8.57 -5.98
N ALA A 400 6.50 8.36 -6.03
CA ALA A 400 5.87 7.45 -6.98
C ALA A 400 5.99 7.91 -8.44
N LYS A 401 6.03 9.22 -8.70
CA LYS A 401 6.34 9.78 -10.03
C LYS A 401 7.83 9.72 -10.37
N GLY A 402 8.70 9.61 -9.37
CA GLY A 402 10.16 9.69 -9.50
C GLY A 402 10.82 8.47 -10.16
N ASP A 403 10.11 7.71 -11.00
CA ASP A 403 10.58 6.44 -11.57
C ASP A 403 11.82 6.58 -12.47
N GLY A 404 12.00 7.72 -13.15
CA GLY A 404 13.16 7.95 -14.02
C GLY A 404 13.17 7.13 -15.32
N LEU A 405 12.04 6.51 -15.68
CA LEU A 405 11.85 5.72 -16.89
C LEU A 405 11.06 6.50 -17.95
N ARG A 406 11.15 6.06 -19.21
CA ARG A 406 10.30 6.59 -20.28
C ARG A 406 8.92 5.92 -20.20
N ALA A 407 8.01 6.49 -19.41
CA ALA A 407 6.65 6.00 -19.30
C ALA A 407 5.80 6.44 -20.50
N GLU A 408 4.97 5.55 -21.02
CA GLU A 408 3.92 5.85 -21.99
C GLU A 408 2.81 6.70 -21.35
N ALA A 409 2.51 6.45 -20.07
CA ALA A 409 1.60 7.27 -19.28
C ALA A 409 1.95 7.22 -17.79
N ARG A 410 1.66 8.33 -17.10
CA ARG A 410 1.63 8.42 -15.63
C ARG A 410 0.28 8.97 -15.22
N VAL A 411 -0.47 8.22 -14.42
CA VAL A 411 -1.84 8.59 -14.02
C VAL A 411 -1.91 8.69 -12.50
N GLY A 412 -2.33 9.86 -12.02
CA GLY A 412 -2.63 10.07 -10.61
C GLY A 412 -4.06 9.61 -10.32
N VAL A 413 -4.25 8.74 -9.33
CA VAL A 413 -5.57 8.28 -8.90
C VAL A 413 -5.76 8.63 -7.43
N SER A 414 -6.94 9.14 -7.09
CA SER A 414 -7.27 9.42 -5.70
C SER A 414 -7.56 8.11 -4.98
N GLY A 415 -6.76 7.74 -3.98
CA GLY A 415 -6.92 6.46 -3.30
C GLY A 415 -5.82 6.19 -2.30
N ASP A 416 -6.13 5.47 -1.23
CA ASP A 416 -5.12 5.03 -0.26
C ASP A 416 -4.25 3.92 -0.87
N HIS A 417 -3.06 3.72 -0.28
CA HIS A 417 -2.01 2.87 -0.83
C HIS A 417 -2.48 1.45 -1.18
N ARG A 418 -3.37 0.85 -0.37
CA ARG A 418 -3.91 -0.48 -0.67
C ARG A 418 -5.19 -0.39 -1.47
N GLY A 419 -6.07 0.56 -1.13
CA GLY A 419 -7.37 0.77 -1.77
C GLY A 419 -7.29 0.99 -3.27
N ILE A 420 -6.17 1.53 -3.79
CA ILE A 420 -5.94 1.71 -5.22
C ILE A 420 -6.00 0.39 -6.02
N LEU A 421 -5.75 -0.77 -5.40
CA LEU A 421 -5.86 -2.08 -6.05
C LEU A 421 -7.31 -2.55 -6.22
N CYS A 422 -8.25 -1.93 -5.53
CA CYS A 422 -9.68 -2.22 -5.56
C CYS A 422 -10.48 -1.13 -6.30
N ASP A 423 -9.78 -0.12 -6.82
CA ASP A 423 -10.39 1.06 -7.41
C ASP A 423 -10.90 0.79 -8.84
N ARG A 424 -12.18 1.08 -9.09
CA ARG A 424 -12.83 0.85 -10.39
C ARG A 424 -12.23 1.68 -11.52
N HIS A 425 -11.71 2.86 -11.22
CA HIS A 425 -11.05 3.69 -12.21
C HIS A 425 -9.70 3.08 -12.61
N VAL A 426 -8.93 2.55 -11.65
CA VAL A 426 -7.70 1.78 -11.92
C VAL A 426 -7.99 0.56 -12.79
N PHE A 427 -9.06 -0.19 -12.51
CA PHE A 427 -9.47 -1.32 -13.34
C PHE A 427 -9.71 -0.92 -14.79
N ARG A 428 -10.41 0.19 -15.05
CA ARG A 428 -10.63 0.70 -16.42
C ARG A 428 -9.32 1.07 -17.12
N ILE A 429 -8.43 1.78 -16.42
CA ILE A 429 -7.11 2.17 -16.96
C ILE A 429 -6.30 0.92 -17.35
N VAL A 430 -6.22 -0.05 -16.44
CA VAL A 430 -5.45 -1.29 -16.65
C VAL A 430 -6.05 -2.10 -17.79
N LYS A 431 -7.38 -2.28 -17.81
CA LYS A 431 -8.08 -2.99 -18.89
C LYS A 431 -7.77 -2.39 -20.26
N HIS A 432 -7.78 -1.06 -20.35
CA HIS A 432 -7.45 -0.33 -21.57
C HIS A 432 -5.99 -0.51 -22.00
N TRP A 433 -5.02 -0.35 -21.09
CA TRP A 433 -3.60 -0.52 -21.42
C TRP A 433 -3.26 -1.96 -21.85
N LEU A 434 -3.94 -2.94 -21.27
CA LEU A 434 -3.83 -4.34 -21.68
C LEU A 434 -4.57 -4.66 -22.99
N LYS A 435 -5.42 -3.74 -23.48
CA LYS A 435 -6.35 -3.96 -24.59
C LYS A 435 -7.25 -5.18 -24.35
N ALA A 436 -7.61 -5.42 -23.09
CA ALA A 436 -8.52 -6.49 -22.69
C ALA A 436 -10.00 -6.08 -22.87
N ASP A 437 -10.28 -5.17 -23.81
CA ASP A 437 -11.59 -4.56 -23.97
C ASP A 437 -12.12 -4.63 -25.40
N HIS A 438 -13.45 -4.64 -25.48
CA HIS A 438 -14.24 -4.37 -26.67
C HIS A 438 -15.21 -3.18 -26.44
N ASP A 439 -15.13 -2.47 -25.30
CA ASP A 439 -15.97 -1.31 -25.00
C ASP A 439 -15.69 -0.16 -25.98
N PRO A 440 -16.63 0.14 -26.90
CA PRO A 440 -16.46 1.20 -27.88
C PRO A 440 -16.64 2.61 -27.27
N PHE A 441 -17.03 2.71 -26.01
CA PHE A 441 -17.32 3.98 -25.32
C PHE A 441 -16.20 4.42 -24.37
N TYR A 442 -15.19 3.58 -24.08
CA TYR A 442 -14.05 3.99 -23.26
C TYR A 442 -13.27 5.13 -23.93
N ASN A 443 -13.26 6.31 -23.31
CA ASN A 443 -12.50 7.46 -23.79
C ASN A 443 -11.40 7.84 -22.79
N PRO A 444 -10.14 7.46 -23.06
CA PRO A 444 -9.03 7.77 -22.17
C PRO A 444 -8.88 9.27 -21.89
N LEU A 445 -9.20 10.17 -22.82
CA LEU A 445 -9.05 11.61 -22.59
C LEU A 445 -10.10 12.19 -21.63
N ASN A 446 -11.27 11.57 -21.53
CA ASN A 446 -12.32 12.00 -20.61
C ASN A 446 -12.20 11.30 -19.25
N ASP A 447 -11.72 10.06 -19.26
CA ASP A 447 -11.58 9.24 -18.05
C ASP A 447 -10.23 9.47 -17.35
N TYR A 448 -9.12 9.72 -18.06
CA TYR A 448 -7.88 10.15 -17.41
C TYR A 448 -8.07 11.56 -16.87
N VAL A 449 -7.92 11.73 -15.56
CA VAL A 449 -7.52 13.03 -15.00
C VAL A 449 -6.06 13.25 -15.39
N VAL A 450 -5.82 13.70 -16.63
CA VAL A 450 -4.50 14.17 -17.06
C VAL A 450 -4.28 15.52 -16.40
N LEU A 451 -3.54 15.57 -15.29
CA LEU A 451 -3.06 16.83 -14.73
C LEU A 451 -1.99 17.42 -15.67
N PRO A 452 -2.21 18.60 -16.29
CA PRO A 452 -1.17 19.27 -17.05
C PRO A 452 -0.12 19.83 -16.08
N SER A 453 1.16 19.56 -16.33
CA SER A 453 2.31 19.96 -15.50
C SER A 453 2.59 21.48 -15.45
N ALA A 454 1.65 22.35 -15.82
CA ALA A 454 1.89 23.78 -15.91
C ALA A 454 0.61 24.59 -15.65
N ALA A 455 0.25 24.75 -14.38
CA ALA A 455 -0.43 25.93 -13.82
C ALA A 455 -0.78 25.68 -12.35
N ILE A 456 0.12 26.01 -11.42
CA ILE A 456 -0.26 26.30 -10.04
C ILE A 456 0.27 27.69 -9.71
N GLU A 457 -0.51 28.69 -10.10
CA GLU A 457 -0.59 29.97 -9.41
C GLU A 457 -2.06 30.38 -9.40
N MET A 458 -2.68 30.48 -8.23
CA MET A 458 -3.27 31.74 -7.75
C MET A 458 -3.84 31.61 -6.33
N GLU A 459 -3.94 32.79 -5.72
CA GLU A 459 -3.94 33.11 -4.30
C GLU A 459 -5.20 32.76 -3.49
N ARG A 460 -4.98 32.85 -2.17
CA ARG A 460 -5.90 32.70 -1.04
C ARG A 460 -7.07 33.71 -1.08
N GLY A 461 -8.18 33.34 -0.44
CA GLY A 461 -9.00 34.36 0.23
C GLY A 461 -10.50 34.17 0.38
N LEU A 462 -11.08 32.98 0.18
CA LEU A 462 -12.39 32.55 0.73
C LEU A 462 -12.59 31.10 0.29
N LYS A 463 -12.84 30.15 1.20
CA LYS A 463 -13.24 28.79 0.81
C LYS A 463 -14.77 28.73 0.81
N VAL A 464 -15.36 28.85 -0.38
CA VAL A 464 -16.75 28.47 -0.62
C VAL A 464 -16.71 27.10 -1.29
N SER A 465 -17.23 26.09 -0.62
CA SER A 465 -17.42 24.76 -1.21
C SER A 465 -18.85 24.67 -1.73
N TYR A 466 -18.99 24.41 -3.03
CA TYR A 466 -20.28 24.18 -3.68
C TYR A 466 -20.35 22.72 -4.10
N ALA A 467 -21.39 22.02 -3.66
CA ALA A 467 -21.73 20.69 -4.13
C ALA A 467 -23.15 20.72 -4.68
N ARG A 468 -23.30 20.33 -5.95
CA ARG A 468 -24.59 20.08 -6.60
C ARG A 468 -24.58 18.66 -7.09
N GLU A 469 -25.54 17.89 -6.61
CA GLU A 469 -25.77 16.53 -7.07
C GLU A 469 -27.20 16.39 -7.57
N GLU A 470 -27.33 15.70 -8.69
CA GLU A 470 -28.60 15.39 -9.34
C GLU A 470 -28.68 13.89 -9.54
N TRP A 471 -29.80 13.31 -9.14
CA TRP A 471 -30.05 11.88 -9.23
C TRP A 471 -31.47 11.63 -9.76
N ASP A 472 -31.61 10.60 -10.59
CA ASP A 472 -32.90 10.08 -11.02
C ASP A 472 -33.19 8.78 -10.27
N ILE A 473 -34.28 8.78 -9.50
CA ILE A 473 -34.72 7.58 -8.77
C ILE A 473 -35.80 6.89 -9.61
N ILE A 474 -35.53 5.66 -10.04
CA ILE A 474 -36.51 4.79 -10.71
C ILE A 474 -37.27 4.03 -9.61
N THR A 475 -38.58 4.24 -9.53
CA THR A 475 -39.43 3.48 -8.61
C THR A 475 -40.06 2.29 -9.33
N ASP A 476 -39.86 1.08 -8.81
CA ASP A 476 -40.53 -0.12 -9.31
C ASP A 476 -42.05 -0.02 -9.09
N GLU A 477 -42.82 -0.33 -10.13
CA GLU A 477 -44.28 -0.29 -10.15
C GLU A 477 -44.89 -1.30 -9.17
N GLU A 478 -45.03 -0.97 -7.89
CA GLU A 478 -45.95 -1.65 -6.97
C GLU A 478 -46.19 -0.85 -5.66
N ASN A 479 -46.84 0.31 -5.76
CA ASN A 479 -47.77 0.84 -4.74
C ASN A 479 -48.38 2.19 -5.16
N ASN A 480 -49.42 2.14 -5.99
CA ASN A 480 -50.25 3.30 -6.31
C ASN A 480 -51.30 3.52 -5.20
N ASN A 481 -50.99 4.35 -4.21
CA ASN A 481 -51.98 5.24 -3.58
C ASN A 481 -51.33 6.27 -2.62
N MET A 482 -50.79 7.35 -3.18
CA MET A 482 -50.75 8.64 -2.48
C MET A 482 -50.92 9.79 -3.50
N GLY A 483 -51.58 10.86 -3.04
CA GLY A 483 -52.22 11.89 -3.87
C GLY A 483 -51.29 12.64 -4.83
N LYS A 484 -51.88 13.03 -5.96
CA LYS A 484 -51.26 13.89 -7.00
C LYS A 484 -51.03 15.31 -6.47
N ASP A 485 -49.90 15.87 -6.91
CA ASP A 485 -49.41 17.25 -6.78
C ASP A 485 -48.79 17.63 -5.43
N VAL A 486 -47.54 17.19 -5.18
CA VAL A 486 -46.67 17.78 -4.14
C VAL A 486 -45.24 17.92 -4.65
N VAL A 487 -44.78 19.16 -4.84
CA VAL A 487 -43.35 19.50 -4.99
C VAL A 487 -42.80 19.70 -3.59
N LEU A 488 -41.85 18.86 -3.17
CA LEU A 488 -41.19 18.98 -1.87
C LEU A 488 -39.93 19.81 -2.02
N VAL A 489 -39.94 20.99 -1.39
CA VAL A 489 -38.78 21.88 -1.27
C VAL A 489 -38.49 22.05 0.21
N GLY A 490 -37.25 21.80 0.62
CA GLY A 490 -36.81 22.03 1.99
C GLY A 490 -35.41 22.60 2.03
N SER A 491 -35.12 23.33 3.10
CA SER A 491 -33.79 23.84 3.41
C SER A 491 -33.42 23.52 4.85
N ILE A 492 -32.14 23.23 5.09
CA ILE A 492 -31.54 23.04 6.40
C ILE A 492 -30.33 23.95 6.50
N ASP A 493 -30.29 24.72 7.58
CA ASP A 493 -29.18 25.60 7.92
C ASP A 493 -28.53 25.09 9.21
N VAL A 494 -27.21 24.87 9.18
CA VAL A 494 -26.45 24.44 10.35
C VAL A 494 -25.28 25.39 10.54
N ALA A 495 -25.26 26.07 11.68
CA ALA A 495 -24.17 26.96 12.09
C ALA A 495 -23.46 26.39 13.32
N ALA A 496 -22.13 26.28 13.25
CA ALA A 496 -21.30 25.85 14.37
C ALA A 496 -20.25 26.92 14.69
N ARG A 497 -20.12 27.25 15.98
CA ARG A 497 -19.03 28.09 16.50
C ARG A 497 -17.96 27.20 17.10
N ILE A 498 -16.75 27.30 16.61
CA ILE A 498 -15.60 26.55 17.11
C ILE A 498 -14.69 27.54 17.85
N ALA A 499 -14.56 27.36 19.17
CA ALA A 499 -13.62 28.12 19.98
C ALA A 499 -12.31 27.33 20.11
N GLY A 500 -11.26 27.78 19.41
CA GLY A 500 -9.89 27.32 19.55
C GLY A 500 -8.98 28.47 19.97
N GLY A 501 -7.83 28.17 20.59
CA GLY A 501 -6.92 29.13 21.26
C GLY A 501 -6.23 30.20 20.39
N GLY A 502 -6.85 30.63 19.29
CA GLY A 502 -6.36 31.69 18.41
C GLY A 502 -7.47 32.49 17.68
N GLY A 503 -8.73 32.40 18.09
CA GLY A 503 -9.87 33.14 17.50
C GLY A 503 -11.14 32.30 17.37
N GLU A 504 -12.31 32.95 17.28
CA GLU A 504 -13.59 32.27 17.00
C GLU A 504 -13.77 32.08 15.49
N SER A 505 -13.92 30.84 15.01
CA SER A 505 -14.31 30.56 13.63
C SER A 505 -15.78 30.15 13.57
N MET A 506 -16.52 30.73 12.61
CA MET A 506 -17.92 30.42 12.36
C MET A 506 -18.05 29.67 11.03
N GLU A 507 -18.56 28.45 11.10
CA GLU A 507 -18.88 27.63 9.94
C GLU A 507 -20.40 27.59 9.78
N GLU A 508 -20.90 28.04 8.63
CA GLU A 508 -22.31 27.94 8.26
C GLU A 508 -22.44 27.05 7.02
N ALA A 509 -23.32 26.05 7.10
CA ALA A 509 -23.68 25.18 5.99
C ALA A 509 -25.18 25.32 5.70
N HIS A 510 -25.49 25.62 4.45
CA HIS A 510 -26.84 25.73 3.92
C HIS A 510 -27.06 24.61 2.91
N ALA A 511 -28.03 23.74 3.15
CA ALA A 511 -28.45 22.70 2.22
C ALA A 511 -29.89 22.97 1.78
N SER A 512 -30.13 22.96 0.47
CA SER A 512 -31.48 23.02 -0.10
C SER A 512 -31.72 21.82 -0.99
N PHE A 513 -32.90 21.23 -0.91
CA PHE A 513 -33.28 20.12 -1.76
C PHE A 513 -34.62 20.41 -2.45
N LYS A 514 -34.73 19.92 -3.68
CA LYS A 514 -35.93 19.98 -4.50
C LYS A 514 -36.21 18.60 -5.06
N VAL A 515 -37.42 18.11 -4.84
CA VAL A 515 -37.89 16.85 -5.44
C VAL A 515 -38.96 17.19 -6.46
N GLU A 516 -38.67 16.94 -7.72
CA GLU A 516 -39.60 17.13 -8.84
C GLU A 516 -40.32 15.81 -9.18
N GLN A 517 -41.51 15.93 -9.76
CA GLN A 517 -42.45 14.82 -9.94
C GLN A 517 -41.92 13.75 -10.91
N GLU A 518 -42.47 12.56 -10.73
CA GLU A 518 -42.39 11.41 -11.62
C GLU A 518 -42.78 11.80 -13.07
N ASN A 519 -41.84 11.68 -14.01
CA ASN A 519 -42.11 11.85 -15.44
C ASN A 519 -42.87 10.63 -16.02
N GLU A 520 -43.34 10.70 -17.27
CA GLU A 520 -44.11 9.61 -17.92
C GLU A 520 -43.36 8.24 -17.95
N GLU A 521 -42.07 8.23 -17.58
CA GLU A 521 -41.20 7.05 -17.47
C GLU A 521 -40.97 6.55 -16.02
N GLY A 522 -41.67 7.07 -15.02
CA GLY A 522 -41.53 6.59 -13.63
C GLY A 522 -40.30 7.11 -12.88
N LYS A 523 -39.60 8.14 -13.38
CA LYS A 523 -38.38 8.69 -12.75
C LYS A 523 -38.70 9.94 -11.93
N ARG A 524 -38.26 9.97 -10.68
CA ARG A 524 -38.29 11.17 -9.83
C ARG A 524 -36.92 11.84 -9.85
N HIS A 525 -36.92 13.13 -10.15
CA HIS A 525 -35.70 13.93 -10.20
C HIS A 525 -35.47 14.62 -8.85
N VAL A 526 -34.31 14.39 -8.25
CA VAL A 526 -33.92 14.99 -6.96
C VAL A 526 -32.68 15.86 -7.17
N GLU A 527 -32.82 17.14 -6.83
CA GLU A 527 -31.74 18.12 -6.88
C GLU A 527 -31.36 18.51 -5.44
N LEU A 528 -30.08 18.32 -5.09
CA LEU A 528 -29.51 18.72 -3.80
C LEU A 528 -28.41 19.76 -4.03
N ASN A 529 -28.58 20.94 -3.43
CA ASN A 529 -27.64 22.04 -3.49
C ASN A 529 -27.12 22.34 -2.08
N VAL A 530 -25.82 22.14 -1.85
CA VAL A 530 -25.16 22.41 -0.56
C VAL A 530 -24.09 23.47 -0.73
N VAL A 531 -24.17 24.51 0.11
CA VAL A 531 -23.24 25.63 0.17
C VAL A 531 -22.68 25.70 1.59
N SER A 532 -21.36 25.57 1.74
CA SER A 532 -20.69 25.82 3.02
C SER A 532 -19.79 27.04 2.94
N ILE A 533 -19.92 27.90 3.95
CA ILE A 533 -19.18 29.15 4.10
C ILE A 533 -18.40 29.08 5.41
N SER A 534 -17.07 29.18 5.30
CA SER A 534 -16.15 29.27 6.42
C SER A 534 -15.63 30.71 6.51
N THR A 535 -15.87 31.37 7.64
CA THR A 535 -15.30 32.70 7.92
C THR A 535 -14.38 32.63 9.14
N THR A 536 -13.13 33.04 8.94
CA THR A 536 -12.17 33.32 10.01
C THR A 536 -12.24 34.80 10.32
N ALA A 537 -12.67 35.18 11.52
CA ALA A 537 -12.68 36.57 12.00
C ALA A 537 -11.32 36.96 12.60
#